data_AF-A0A3S9P928-F1
#
_entry.id   AF-A0A3S9P928-F1
#
_cell.length_a   1.000
_cell.length_b   1.000
_cell.length_c   1.000
_cell.angle_alpha   90.00
_cell.angle_beta   90.00
_cell.angle_gamma   90.00
#
_symmetry.space_group_name_H-M   'P 1'
#
loop_
_entity.id
_entity.type
_entity.pdbx_description
1 polymer ?
#
loop_
_entity_poly.entity_id
_entity_poly.type
_entity_poly.pdbx_seq_one_letter_code
_entity_poly.pdbx_strand_id
1 'polypeptide(L)'
;MNNIFQTTLKLVFILIIVSINACSLIDMKVDPYDLKVKYEDDRLEEIFNVHVNQFVKEAADRNVTFRNRKVTIKWGNNLADNIHGQSNTMRVVKINPKSTKLELDYLRRQLICHELFHALCQDLRKETHTSKQFIDGSTYYTSLMVSSSGQSNFPTLEYTETWEAYFDELFNE
;
A
#
# COMPACT_ATOMS: atom_id res chain seq x y z
N MET A 1 -22.76 -21.19 41.45
CA MET A 1 -21.90 -20.41 40.52
C MET A 1 -22.78 -19.86 39.38
N ASN A 2 -23.63 -18.89 39.70
CA ASN A 2 -23.50 -17.45 39.44
C ASN A 2 -23.64 -17.04 37.96
N ASN A 3 -24.89 -17.09 37.46
CA ASN A 3 -25.32 -16.49 36.19
C ASN A 3 -24.84 -15.04 36.04
N ILE A 4 -24.78 -14.28 37.15
CA ILE A 4 -24.26 -12.91 37.18
C ILE A 4 -22.80 -12.87 36.73
N PHE A 5 -21.96 -13.79 37.22
CA PHE A 5 -20.54 -13.84 36.88
C PHE A 5 -20.31 -14.22 35.41
N GLN A 6 -21.12 -15.14 34.86
CA GLN A 6 -21.07 -15.47 33.44
C GLN A 6 -21.53 -14.32 32.53
N THR A 7 -22.56 -13.56 32.94
CA THR A 7 -23.05 -12.40 32.19
C THR A 7 -22.03 -11.26 32.19
N THR A 8 -21.42 -10.97 33.34
CA THR A 8 -20.35 -9.96 33.44
C THR A 8 -19.15 -10.34 32.58
N LEU A 9 -18.73 -11.62 32.60
CA LEU A 9 -17.61 -12.08 31.77
C LEU A 9 -17.90 -11.92 30.27
N LYS A 10 -19.11 -12.27 29.82
CA LYS A 10 -19.53 -12.11 28.41
C LYS A 10 -19.57 -10.65 27.99
N LEU A 11 -20.10 -9.76 28.83
CA LEU A 11 -20.13 -8.32 28.54
C LEU A 11 -18.72 -7.73 28.42
N VAL A 12 -17.82 -8.08 29.33
CA VAL A 12 -16.41 -7.66 29.27
C VAL A 12 -15.74 -8.19 28.01
N PHE A 13 -15.99 -9.45 27.62
CA PHE A 13 -15.43 -10.03 26.41
C PHE A 13 -15.94 -9.32 25.14
N ILE A 14 -17.23 -9.01 25.06
CA ILE A 14 -17.83 -8.24 23.96
C ILE A 14 -17.24 -6.83 23.91
N LEU A 15 -17.12 -6.15 25.06
CA LEU A 15 -16.50 -4.83 25.14
C LEU A 15 -15.05 -4.85 24.66
N ILE A 16 -14.25 -5.85 25.07
CA ILE A 16 -12.87 -6.02 24.59
C ILE A 16 -12.84 -6.24 23.08
N ILE A 17 -13.71 -7.08 22.53
CA ILE A 17 -13.81 -7.30 21.08
C ILE A 17 -14.18 -6.00 20.36
N VAL A 18 -15.16 -5.24 20.87
CA VAL A 18 -15.57 -3.96 20.28
C VAL A 18 -14.46 -2.93 20.39
N SER A 19 -13.74 -2.84 21.50
CA SER A 19 -12.61 -1.93 21.68
C SER A 19 -11.42 -2.27 20.78
N ILE A 20 -11.11 -3.56 20.60
CA ILE A 20 -10.03 -4.02 19.70
C ILE A 20 -10.39 -3.70 18.25
N ASN A 21 -11.64 -3.93 17.85
CA ASN A 21 -12.11 -3.60 16.50
C ASN A 21 -12.29 -2.09 16.28
N ALA A 22 -12.56 -1.30 17.33
CA ALA A 22 -12.58 0.15 17.24
C ALA A 22 -11.15 0.70 17.07
N CYS A 23 -10.16 0.15 17.77
CA CYS A 23 -8.75 0.55 17.61
C CYS A 23 -8.17 0.20 16.23
N SER A 24 -8.61 -0.88 15.58
CA SER A 24 -8.17 -1.21 14.21
C SER A 24 -8.76 -0.28 13.15
N LEU A 25 -9.74 0.55 13.51
CA LEU A 25 -10.45 1.50 12.64
C LEU A 25 -10.07 2.98 12.88
N ILE A 26 -9.13 3.27 13.79
CA ILE A 26 -8.66 4.65 13.99
C ILE A 26 -7.66 5.00 12.91
N ASP A 27 -8.05 5.93 12.04
CA ASP A 27 -7.15 6.57 11.09
C ASP A 27 -6.18 7.47 11.84
N MET A 28 -4.99 6.91 12.12
CA MET A 28 -3.89 7.71 12.62
C MET A 28 -3.48 8.68 11.50
N LYS A 29 -3.26 9.95 11.82
CA LYS A 29 -2.59 10.89 10.91
C LYS A 29 -1.11 10.84 11.23
N VAL A 30 -0.36 10.07 10.45
CA VAL A 30 1.08 9.91 10.61
C VAL A 30 1.79 10.71 9.53
N ASP A 31 2.75 11.54 9.94
CA ASP A 31 3.65 12.22 9.02
C ASP A 31 4.39 11.17 8.15
N PRO A 32 4.56 11.37 6.84
CA PRO A 32 5.24 10.39 6.00
C PRO A 32 6.63 9.99 6.48
N TYR A 33 7.41 10.93 7.02
CA TYR A 33 8.76 10.67 7.50
C TYR A 33 8.81 9.92 8.83
N ASP A 34 7.69 9.83 9.54
CA ASP A 34 7.54 9.00 10.74
C ASP A 34 7.36 7.50 10.41
N LEU A 35 7.19 7.15 9.13
CA LEU A 35 6.97 5.77 8.69
C LEU A 35 8.17 4.88 9.01
N LYS A 36 7.90 3.79 9.73
CA LYS A 36 8.84 2.70 9.99
C LYS A 36 8.59 1.56 9.02
N VAL A 37 9.54 1.35 8.11
CA VAL A 37 9.50 0.25 7.15
C VAL A 37 10.27 -0.93 7.72
N LYS A 38 9.65 -2.12 7.74
CA LYS A 38 10.33 -3.37 8.07
C LYS A 38 10.37 -4.26 6.84
N TYR A 39 11.57 -4.62 6.39
CA TYR A 39 11.76 -5.66 5.38
C TYR A 39 11.90 -7.03 6.04
N GLU A 40 11.41 -8.09 5.38
CA GLU A 40 11.59 -9.47 5.84
C GLU A 40 13.04 -9.95 5.66
N ASP A 41 13.71 -9.47 4.60
CA ASP A 41 15.11 -9.75 4.30
C ASP A 41 15.79 -8.57 3.57
N ASP A 42 17.13 -8.59 3.55
CA ASP A 42 17.98 -7.54 2.99
C ASP A 42 17.80 -7.37 1.48
N ARG A 43 17.40 -8.42 0.75
CA ARG A 43 17.20 -8.34 -0.70
C ARG A 43 15.97 -7.51 -1.03
N LEU A 44 14.90 -7.62 -0.26
CA LEU A 44 13.73 -6.75 -0.41
C LEU A 44 14.09 -5.29 -0.13
N GLU A 45 14.91 -5.05 0.89
CA GLU A 45 15.38 -3.72 1.22
C GLU A 45 16.21 -3.14 0.07
N GLU A 46 17.20 -3.88 -0.44
CA GLU A 46 18.04 -3.48 -1.56
C GLU A 46 17.20 -3.10 -2.80
N ILE A 47 16.20 -3.91 -3.14
CA ILE A 47 15.37 -3.69 -4.33
C ILE A 47 14.43 -2.50 -4.16
N PHE A 48 13.78 -2.36 -2.99
CA PHE A 48 12.63 -1.47 -2.87
C PHE A 48 12.88 -0.20 -2.06
N ASN A 49 13.91 -0.13 -1.20
CA ASN A 49 14.11 1.01 -0.30
C ASN A 49 14.16 2.36 -1.03
N VAL A 50 14.84 2.42 -2.18
CA VAL A 50 14.89 3.64 -3.01
C VAL A 50 13.48 4.08 -3.48
N HIS A 51 12.62 3.14 -3.83
CA HIS A 51 11.26 3.42 -4.27
C HIS A 51 10.32 3.74 -3.10
N VAL A 52 10.52 3.11 -1.95
CA VAL A 52 9.78 3.45 -0.72
C VAL A 52 10.11 4.86 -0.26
N ASN A 53 11.39 5.25 -0.28
CA ASN A 53 11.81 6.62 0.04
C ASN A 53 11.22 7.64 -0.94
N GLN A 54 11.12 7.30 -2.23
CA GLN A 54 10.42 8.14 -3.19
C GLN A 54 8.95 8.31 -2.80
N PHE A 55 8.22 7.23 -2.53
CA PHE A 55 6.82 7.29 -2.11
C PHE A 55 6.62 8.17 -0.87
N VAL A 56 7.49 8.04 0.14
CA VAL A 56 7.46 8.86 1.37
C VAL A 56 7.66 10.34 1.05
N LYS A 57 8.66 10.66 0.21
CA LYS A 57 8.92 12.05 -0.21
C LYS A 57 7.71 12.63 -0.97
N GLU A 58 7.18 11.91 -1.94
CA GLU A 58 6.07 12.40 -2.78
C GLU A 58 4.77 12.58 -1.99
N ALA A 59 4.55 11.75 -0.97
CA ALA A 59 3.46 11.93 -0.02
C ALA A 59 3.66 13.19 0.84
N ALA A 60 4.87 13.41 1.35
CA ALA A 60 5.21 14.60 2.15
C ALA A 60 5.06 15.90 1.34
N ASP A 61 5.58 15.93 0.11
CA ASP A 61 5.49 17.08 -0.79
C ASP A 61 4.03 17.47 -1.11
N ARG A 62 3.12 16.48 -1.09
CA ARG A 62 1.68 16.66 -1.30
C ARG A 62 0.87 16.80 -0.01
N ASN A 63 1.52 16.91 1.15
CA ASN A 63 0.88 17.01 2.47
C ASN A 63 -0.06 15.83 2.80
N VAL A 64 0.25 14.64 2.32
CA VAL A 64 -0.50 13.40 2.58
C VAL A 64 -0.04 12.80 3.90
N THR A 65 -0.98 12.40 4.75
CA THR A 65 -0.67 11.64 5.98
C THR A 65 -0.96 10.17 5.80
N PHE A 66 -0.15 9.29 6.40
CA PHE A 66 -0.39 7.85 6.41
C PHE A 66 -1.29 7.44 7.56
N ARG A 67 -2.09 6.40 7.32
CA ARG A 67 -3.00 5.77 8.30
C ARG A 67 -2.26 4.90 9.32
N ASN A 68 -0.97 4.65 9.12
CA ASN A 68 -0.15 3.84 10.02
C ASN A 68 1.31 4.30 10.05
N ARG A 69 1.94 4.13 11.22
CA ARG A 69 3.37 4.42 11.42
C ARG A 69 4.26 3.26 11.00
N LYS A 70 3.73 2.08 10.69
CA LYS A 70 4.52 0.91 10.33
C LYS A 70 3.94 0.17 9.14
N VAL A 71 4.84 -0.26 8.24
CA VAL A 71 4.55 -1.20 7.16
C VAL A 71 5.58 -2.32 7.18
N THR A 72 5.15 -3.54 6.85
CA THR A 72 6.08 -4.67 6.67
C THR A 72 6.04 -5.12 5.22
N ILE A 73 7.20 -5.20 4.57
CA ILE A 73 7.35 -5.65 3.19
C ILE A 73 8.01 -7.04 3.22
N LYS A 74 7.40 -8.00 2.53
CA LYS A 74 7.86 -9.40 2.54
C LYS A 74 7.57 -10.12 1.23
N TRP A 75 8.17 -11.30 1.05
CA TRP A 75 7.82 -12.16 -0.08
C TRP A 75 6.47 -12.83 0.11
N GLY A 76 5.70 -12.87 -0.97
CA GLY A 76 4.40 -13.53 -1.08
C GLY A 76 4.53 -14.87 -1.80
N ASN A 77 5.26 -15.83 -1.22
CA ASN A 77 5.48 -17.15 -1.84
C ASN A 77 4.19 -17.94 -2.11
N ASN A 78 3.07 -17.51 -1.52
CA ASN A 78 1.75 -18.11 -1.66
C ASN A 78 0.80 -17.31 -2.57
N LEU A 79 1.29 -16.29 -3.27
CA LEU A 79 0.49 -15.51 -4.23
C LEU A 79 0.35 -16.30 -5.54
N ALA A 80 -0.80 -16.15 -6.21
CA ALA A 80 -1.02 -16.71 -7.54
C ALA A 80 -0.09 -16.04 -8.57
N ASP A 81 0.25 -16.75 -9.65
CA ASP A 81 1.27 -16.30 -10.60
C ASP A 81 0.93 -14.99 -11.31
N ASN A 82 -0.36 -14.66 -11.45
CA ASN A 82 -0.84 -13.41 -12.03
C ASN A 82 -0.97 -12.26 -11.02
N ILE A 83 -0.65 -12.47 -9.74
CA ILE A 83 -0.68 -11.45 -8.70
C ILE A 83 0.75 -11.02 -8.41
N HIS A 84 1.10 -9.76 -8.72
CA HIS A 84 2.47 -9.27 -8.54
C HIS A 84 2.72 -8.72 -7.12
N GLY A 85 1.68 -8.19 -6.50
CA GLY A 85 1.69 -7.65 -5.15
C GLY A 85 0.33 -7.80 -4.48
N GLN A 86 0.35 -7.80 -3.16
CA GLN A 86 -0.86 -7.72 -2.36
C GLN A 86 -0.55 -7.08 -1.01
N SER A 87 -1.27 -6.01 -0.67
CA SER A 87 -1.34 -5.47 0.67
C SER A 87 -2.56 -6.00 1.43
N ASN A 88 -2.51 -5.94 2.77
CA ASN A 88 -3.64 -6.34 3.61
C ASN A 88 -3.93 -5.30 4.70
N THR A 89 -5.05 -5.51 5.42
CA THR A 89 -5.49 -4.65 6.52
C THR A 89 -4.50 -4.56 7.69
N MET A 90 -3.61 -5.54 7.82
CA MET A 90 -2.50 -5.53 8.79
C MET A 90 -1.26 -4.76 8.30
N ARG A 91 -1.38 -4.02 7.19
CA ARG A 91 -0.31 -3.17 6.63
C ARG A 91 0.94 -3.98 6.25
N VAL A 92 0.71 -5.22 5.81
CA VAL A 92 1.74 -6.08 5.26
C VAL A 92 1.62 -6.05 3.75
N VAL A 93 2.68 -5.60 3.09
CA VAL A 93 2.85 -5.67 1.64
C VAL A 93 3.58 -6.97 1.32
N LYS A 94 2.93 -7.83 0.53
CA LYS A 94 3.51 -9.05 -0.03
C LYS A 94 3.87 -8.83 -1.48
N ILE A 95 5.12 -9.08 -1.85
CA ILE A 95 5.58 -9.03 -3.23
C ILE A 95 5.74 -10.45 -3.75
N ASN A 96 5.17 -10.76 -4.92
CA ASN A 96 5.34 -12.07 -5.52
C ASN A 96 6.76 -12.19 -6.08
N PRO A 97 7.58 -13.16 -5.62
CA PRO A 97 8.94 -13.35 -6.13
C PRO A 97 9.00 -13.71 -7.63
N LYS A 98 7.90 -14.20 -8.20
CA LYS A 98 7.78 -14.52 -9.64
C LYS A 98 7.29 -13.35 -10.48
N SER A 99 7.10 -12.18 -9.88
CA SER A 99 6.57 -11.01 -10.58
C SER A 99 7.53 -10.55 -11.68
N THR A 100 7.04 -10.47 -12.92
CA THR A 100 7.78 -9.88 -14.06
C THR A 100 8.13 -8.41 -13.85
N LYS A 101 7.42 -7.72 -12.94
CA LYS A 101 7.72 -6.32 -12.57
C LYS A 101 9.02 -6.17 -11.78
N LEU A 102 9.62 -7.27 -11.31
CA LEU A 102 10.91 -7.25 -10.64
C LEU A 102 12.08 -7.08 -11.61
N GLU A 103 11.86 -7.17 -12.93
CA GLU A 103 12.92 -7.09 -13.93
C GLU A 103 13.38 -5.65 -14.20
N LEU A 104 12.47 -4.68 -14.11
CA LEU A 104 12.71 -3.29 -14.53
C LEU A 104 12.42 -2.31 -13.39
N ASP A 105 13.30 -1.32 -13.23
CA ASP A 105 13.29 -0.41 -12.08
C ASP A 105 12.00 0.42 -11.96
N TYR A 106 11.51 0.95 -13.08
CA TYR A 106 10.26 1.70 -13.11
C TYR A 106 9.02 0.85 -12.80
N LEU A 107 9.04 -0.45 -13.13
CA LEU A 107 7.97 -1.38 -12.78
C LEU A 107 8.02 -1.78 -11.29
N ARG A 108 9.22 -1.88 -10.71
CA ARG A 108 9.39 -2.06 -9.25
C ARG A 108 8.82 -0.86 -8.50
N ARG A 109 9.12 0.37 -8.96
CA ARG A 109 8.54 1.61 -8.41
C ARG A 109 7.02 1.58 -8.47
N GLN A 110 6.46 1.30 -9.64
CA GLN A 110 5.01 1.24 -9.83
C GLN A 110 4.36 0.22 -8.90
N LEU A 111 4.94 -0.99 -8.83
CA LEU A 111 4.44 -2.07 -7.98
C LEU A 111 4.42 -1.66 -6.51
N ILE A 112 5.55 -1.20 -5.97
CA ILE A 112 5.63 -0.91 -4.53
C ILE A 112 4.81 0.33 -4.15
N CYS A 113 4.75 1.37 -5.00
CA CYS A 113 3.93 2.55 -4.73
C CYS A 113 2.44 2.20 -4.68
N HIS A 114 1.98 1.35 -5.60
CA HIS A 114 0.61 0.85 -5.62
C HIS A 114 0.27 0.07 -4.33
N GLU A 115 1.11 -0.89 -3.93
CA GLU A 115 0.85 -1.67 -2.72
C GLU A 115 0.98 -0.83 -1.43
N LEU A 116 1.88 0.16 -1.41
CA LEU A 116 2.01 1.08 -0.28
C LEU A 116 0.83 2.01 -0.16
N PHE A 117 0.26 2.49 -1.27
CA PHE A 117 -0.95 3.28 -1.24
C PHE A 117 -2.11 2.50 -0.62
N HIS A 118 -2.34 1.26 -1.06
CA HIS A 118 -3.35 0.38 -0.46
C HIS A 118 -3.07 0.10 1.03
N ALA A 119 -1.80 -0.09 1.38
CA ALA A 119 -1.42 -0.33 2.77
C ALA A 119 -1.64 0.93 3.64
N LEU A 120 -1.20 2.11 3.20
CA LEU A 120 -0.98 3.28 4.05
C LEU A 120 -1.98 4.41 3.84
N CYS A 121 -2.58 4.55 2.66
CA CYS A 121 -3.35 5.73 2.27
C CYS A 121 -4.83 5.42 2.00
N GLN A 122 -5.11 4.35 1.24
CA GLN A 122 -6.47 4.01 0.80
C GLN A 122 -7.45 3.90 1.98
N ASP A 123 -8.63 4.52 1.88
CA ASP A 123 -9.75 4.25 2.79
C ASP A 123 -10.29 2.83 2.58
N LEU A 124 -10.39 2.02 3.66
CA LEU A 124 -10.85 0.62 3.58
C LEU A 124 -12.31 0.51 3.12
N ARG A 125 -13.05 1.62 3.18
CA ARG A 125 -14.44 1.74 2.78
C ARG A 125 -14.63 2.14 1.31
N LYS A 126 -13.56 2.55 0.63
CA LYS A 126 -13.62 3.05 -0.74
C LYS A 126 -12.88 2.11 -1.68
N GLU A 127 -13.56 1.70 -2.75
CA GLU A 127 -12.86 1.14 -3.89
C GLU A 127 -12.17 2.29 -4.63
N THR A 128 -10.86 2.31 -4.48
CA THR A 128 -9.98 3.18 -5.23
C THR A 128 -9.45 2.28 -6.32
N HIS A 129 -10.25 1.93 -7.34
CA HIS A 129 -9.71 1.47 -8.63
C HIS A 129 -10.31 2.27 -9.81
N THR A 130 -9.54 3.14 -10.46
CA THR A 130 -9.83 3.85 -11.71
C THR A 130 -9.12 3.15 -12.86
N SER A 131 -9.90 2.53 -13.75
CA SER A 131 -9.37 1.91 -14.97
C SER A 131 -9.04 2.94 -16.05
N LYS A 132 -8.43 4.10 -15.72
CA LYS A 132 -8.05 5.04 -16.77
C LYS A 132 -6.85 4.48 -17.51
N GLN A 133 -7.02 4.38 -18.83
CA GLN A 133 -6.02 3.87 -19.76
C GLN A 133 -5.05 4.96 -20.23
N PHE A 134 -4.98 6.10 -19.53
CA PHE A 134 -4.18 7.26 -19.93
C PHE A 134 -3.82 8.07 -18.69
N ILE A 135 -2.53 8.41 -18.54
CA ILE A 135 -2.10 9.50 -17.65
C ILE A 135 -2.19 10.78 -18.46
N ASP A 136 -2.95 11.77 -17.96
CA ASP A 136 -3.24 13.00 -18.70
C ASP A 136 -1.96 13.69 -19.20
N GLY A 137 -1.96 14.10 -20.47
CA GLY A 137 -0.77 14.67 -21.14
C GLY A 137 0.32 13.68 -21.59
N SER A 138 0.16 12.36 -21.47
CA SER A 138 1.24 11.39 -21.78
C SER A 138 0.85 10.31 -22.79
N THR A 139 1.78 9.72 -23.55
CA THR A 139 1.46 8.55 -24.40
C THR A 139 1.37 7.23 -23.62
N TYR A 140 1.33 7.27 -22.29
CA TYR A 140 1.40 6.09 -21.41
C TYR A 140 0.02 5.66 -20.94
N TYR A 141 -0.19 4.33 -20.94
CA TYR A 141 -1.52 3.74 -21.04
C TYR A 141 -2.15 3.30 -19.71
N THR A 142 -1.69 3.80 -18.56
CA THR A 142 -2.23 3.31 -17.28
C THR A 142 -2.11 4.30 -16.13
N SER A 143 -3.26 4.65 -15.56
CA SER A 143 -3.39 5.32 -14.27
C SER A 143 -3.14 4.36 -13.10
N LEU A 144 -3.26 4.92 -11.91
CA LEU A 144 -3.19 4.33 -10.59
C LEU A 144 -3.73 2.89 -10.43
N MET A 145 -4.66 2.43 -11.27
CA MET A 145 -5.54 1.31 -10.91
C MET A 145 -5.77 0.28 -12.00
N VAL A 146 -4.77 0.09 -12.84
CA VAL A 146 -4.55 -1.26 -13.36
C VAL A 146 -3.92 -2.05 -12.23
N SER A 147 -4.67 -3.05 -11.76
CA SER A 147 -4.16 -4.11 -10.89
C SER A 147 -2.73 -4.47 -11.31
N SER A 148 -1.85 -4.69 -10.34
CA SER A 148 -0.45 -4.99 -10.62
C SER A 148 -0.24 -6.14 -11.64
N SER A 149 -1.28 -6.93 -11.95
CA SER A 149 -1.47 -8.06 -12.88
C SER A 149 -1.52 -7.83 -14.41
N GLY A 150 -1.76 -6.63 -14.94
CA GLY A 150 -2.25 -6.53 -16.33
C GLY A 150 -1.29 -6.03 -17.41
N GLN A 151 -0.52 -4.96 -17.14
CA GLN A 151 0.09 -4.13 -18.19
C GLN A 151 1.53 -3.72 -17.81
N SER A 152 2.44 -3.73 -18.79
CA SER A 152 3.85 -3.34 -18.66
C SER A 152 4.16 -1.95 -19.25
N ASN A 153 3.18 -1.27 -19.84
CA ASN A 153 3.34 0.02 -20.50
C ASN A 153 3.33 1.18 -19.49
N PHE A 154 4.32 1.20 -18.58
CA PHE A 154 4.54 2.28 -17.63
C PHE A 154 5.77 3.10 -18.07
N PRO A 155 5.79 4.44 -17.89
CA PRO A 155 6.96 5.25 -18.20
C PRO A 155 8.21 4.80 -17.44
N THR A 156 9.35 4.84 -18.12
CA THR A 156 10.67 4.76 -17.47
C THR A 156 10.86 5.94 -16.50
N LEU A 157 11.84 5.86 -15.62
CA LEU A 157 12.04 6.87 -14.56
C LEU A 157 12.55 8.24 -15.06
N GLU A 158 12.94 8.33 -16.34
CA GLU A 158 13.39 9.58 -16.97
C GLU A 158 12.23 10.53 -17.30
N TYR A 159 11.00 10.01 -17.42
CA TYR A 159 9.79 10.81 -17.68
C TYR A 159 9.21 11.35 -16.37
N THR A 160 9.89 12.33 -15.76
CA THR A 160 9.54 12.87 -14.44
C THR A 160 8.14 13.44 -14.37
N GLU A 161 7.70 14.19 -15.38
CA GLU A 161 6.35 14.78 -15.44
C GLU A 161 5.24 13.71 -15.39
N THR A 162 5.44 12.56 -16.05
CA THR A 162 4.48 11.45 -16.00
C THR A 162 4.42 10.80 -14.61
N TRP A 163 5.56 10.74 -13.91
CA TRP A 163 5.61 10.26 -12.54
C TRP A 163 4.98 11.24 -11.55
N GLU A 164 5.17 12.55 -11.75
CA GLU A 164 4.49 13.59 -10.98
C GLU A 164 2.96 13.46 -11.14
N ALA A 165 2.47 13.34 -12.38
CA ALA A 165 1.05 13.12 -12.65
C ALA A 165 0.54 11.81 -12.05
N TYR A 166 1.35 10.75 -12.04
CA TYR A 166 1.01 9.50 -11.35
C TYR A 166 0.86 9.69 -9.84
N PHE A 167 1.79 10.40 -9.18
CA PHE A 167 1.70 10.67 -7.74
C PHE A 167 0.59 11.65 -7.40
N ASP A 168 0.30 12.62 -8.27
CA ASP A 168 -0.87 13.46 -8.15
C ASP A 168 -2.12 12.60 -8.16
N GLU A 169 -2.29 11.71 -9.15
CA GLU A 169 -3.43 10.79 -9.15
C GLU A 169 -3.43 9.84 -7.92
N LEU A 170 -2.25 9.43 -7.42
CA LEU A 170 -2.12 8.52 -6.27
C LEU A 170 -2.67 9.11 -4.99
N PHE A 171 -2.54 10.42 -4.85
CA PHE A 171 -2.76 11.12 -3.59
C PHE A 171 -3.89 12.14 -3.64
N ASN A 172 -4.43 12.42 -4.82
CA ASN A 172 -5.55 13.35 -5.01
C ASN A 172 -6.88 12.62 -4.73
N GLU A 173 -7.19 12.46 -3.45
CA GLU A 173 -8.51 12.09 -2.91
C GLU A 173 -9.12 13.21 -2.05
#